data_AF-A0A1M6SDA6-F1
#
_entry.id   AF-A0A1M6SDA6-F1
#
_cell.length_a   1.000
_cell.length_b   1.000
_cell.length_c   1.000
_cell.angle_alpha   90.00
_cell.angle_beta   90.00
_cell.angle_gamma   90.00
#
_symmetry.space_group_name_H-M   'P 1'
#
loop_
_entity.id
_entity.type
_entity.pdbx_description
1 polymer ?
#
loop_
_entity_poly.entity_id
_entity_poly.type
_entity_poly.pdbx_seq_one_letter_code
_entity_poly.pdbx_strand_id
1 'polypeptide(L)'
;MTVRCIQGEESSPTSKEKYSVIQGKFVDSRDKKEYKTVQINQQTWLAENLNFETKNSYCHNNDPLECEKYGRLYKWEDAEKACPAGWHLPSRYEIKRLLWAVGDDSGEKLKSRSGWESNNGWDELGFNVLPVGNAQLSENKIDRFDPNGHAVAFWTSTHNEKYYYKWFFFNDNWVSRLDETQADWVAEPIRCMKNYEIDAVAVGTFKDKRDKKVYKTVTIGNQKWMAENLAYNEKGSSCYANDKRNCKEYGRLYSWNQIKDLCPMGWHIPSKDEWRVLFAYVDNNASILKSKTNWPKKNGLDELGFNALPSGSTVKNDFGKSAYFWTTDSRNDKAEAMELLDYLDVASFGRHTFNDGLSVRCLADSEKKGNN
;
A
#
# COMPACT_ATOMS: atom_id res chain seq x y z
N MET A 1 -10.13 59.35 -32.04
CA MET A 1 -11.03 58.23 -31.68
C MET A 1 -10.10 57.09 -31.29
N THR A 2 -9.84 56.94 -30.01
CA THR A 2 -8.73 56.13 -29.48
C THR A 2 -9.35 54.99 -28.68
N VAL A 3 -9.26 53.76 -29.20
CA VAL A 3 -9.83 52.56 -28.58
C VAL A 3 -8.89 52.09 -27.48
N ARG A 4 -9.38 52.05 -26.23
CA ARG A 4 -8.71 51.42 -25.09
C ARG A 4 -9.16 49.97 -25.00
N CYS A 5 -8.22 49.02 -25.11
CA CYS A 5 -8.48 47.62 -24.75
C CYS A 5 -8.30 47.44 -23.24
N ILE A 6 -9.31 46.92 -22.56
CA ILE A 6 -9.25 46.48 -21.16
C ILE A 6 -8.79 45.02 -21.21
N GLN A 7 -7.62 44.74 -20.64
CA GLN A 7 -7.07 43.39 -20.54
C GLN A 7 -7.82 42.66 -19.43
N GLY A 8 -8.46 41.54 -19.78
CA GLY A 8 -9.19 40.70 -18.83
C GLY A 8 -8.23 40.01 -17.86
N GLU A 9 -8.64 39.90 -16.60
CA GLU A 9 -8.04 38.99 -15.62
C GLU A 9 -8.36 37.54 -16.05
N GLU A 10 -7.41 36.89 -16.70
CA GLU A 10 -7.42 35.44 -16.86
C GLU A 10 -7.07 34.81 -15.51
N SER A 11 -8.07 34.24 -14.85
CA SER A 11 -7.85 33.30 -13.75
C SER A 11 -7.10 32.09 -14.30
N SER A 12 -5.82 31.98 -13.90
CA SER A 12 -4.96 30.84 -14.17
C SER A 12 -5.64 29.51 -13.79
N PRO A 13 -5.63 28.47 -14.65
CA PRO A 13 -6.14 27.16 -14.29
C PRO A 13 -5.16 26.49 -13.32
N THR A 14 -5.52 26.49 -12.04
CA THR A 14 -4.80 25.78 -10.98
C THR A 14 -4.66 24.29 -11.31
N SER A 15 -3.45 23.78 -11.07
CA SER A 15 -2.94 22.43 -11.31
C SER A 15 -3.92 21.29 -11.01
N LYS A 16 -4.00 20.31 -11.92
CA LYS A 16 -4.71 19.04 -11.73
C LYS A 16 -4.09 18.25 -10.57
N GLU A 17 -4.84 18.00 -9.49
CA GLU A 17 -4.34 17.32 -8.29
C GLU A 17 -4.00 15.83 -8.54
N LYS A 18 -2.85 15.39 -8.00
CA LYS A 18 -2.24 14.05 -8.18
C LYS A 18 -2.86 12.97 -7.26
N TYR A 19 -3.64 13.38 -6.27
CA TYR A 19 -4.25 12.53 -5.23
C TYR A 19 -5.57 13.16 -4.77
N SER A 20 -6.43 12.35 -4.14
CA SER A 20 -7.63 12.86 -3.46
C SER A 20 -7.34 13.06 -1.97
N VAL A 21 -7.51 14.27 -1.45
CA VAL A 21 -7.39 14.57 -0.01
C VAL A 21 -8.74 15.00 0.54
N ILE A 22 -9.22 14.31 1.57
CA ILE A 22 -10.45 14.68 2.29
C ILE A 22 -10.11 14.86 3.76
N GLN A 23 -10.32 16.09 4.27
CA GLN A 23 -10.17 16.40 5.68
C GLN A 23 -11.42 15.99 6.45
N GLY A 24 -11.24 15.55 7.68
CA GLY A 24 -12.32 15.11 8.55
C GLY A 24 -11.95 15.22 10.02
N LYS A 25 -12.78 14.62 10.86
CA LYS A 25 -12.62 14.59 12.31
C LYS A 25 -13.03 13.23 12.84
N PHE A 26 -12.43 12.83 13.95
CA PHE A 26 -12.74 11.63 14.70
C PHE A 26 -12.72 11.96 16.19
N VAL A 27 -13.75 11.53 16.93
CA VAL A 27 -13.79 11.67 18.39
C VAL A 27 -13.56 10.30 19.01
N ASP A 28 -12.48 10.18 19.79
CA ASP A 28 -12.23 8.95 20.54
C ASP A 28 -13.23 8.84 21.69
N SER A 29 -14.08 7.81 21.63
CA SER A 29 -15.13 7.60 22.61
C SER A 29 -14.62 7.37 24.04
N ARG A 30 -13.36 6.96 24.19
CA ARG A 30 -12.74 6.54 25.46
C ARG A 30 -12.34 7.73 26.32
N ASP A 31 -11.81 8.79 25.72
CA ASP A 31 -11.29 10.00 26.41
C ASP A 31 -11.97 11.31 25.93
N LYS A 32 -12.88 11.23 24.94
CA LYS A 32 -13.57 12.35 24.30
C LYS A 32 -12.65 13.29 23.53
N LYS A 33 -11.40 12.91 23.27
CA LYS A 33 -10.49 13.72 22.47
C LYS A 33 -10.92 13.72 21.01
N GLU A 34 -11.05 14.91 20.44
CA GLU A 34 -11.28 15.11 19.01
C GLU A 34 -9.93 15.19 18.29
N TYR A 35 -9.78 14.40 17.23
CA TYR A 35 -8.64 14.38 16.34
C TYR A 35 -9.09 14.80 14.94
N LYS A 36 -8.27 15.58 14.25
CA LYS A 36 -8.38 15.76 12.81
C LYS A 36 -8.00 14.46 12.11
N THR A 37 -8.64 14.21 10.98
CA THR A 37 -8.33 13.06 10.13
C THR A 37 -8.07 13.53 8.71
N VAL A 38 -7.20 12.82 8.01
CA VAL A 38 -6.97 13.01 6.59
C VAL A 38 -7.15 11.69 5.86
N GLN A 39 -8.01 11.69 4.85
CA GLN A 39 -8.08 10.62 3.87
C GLN A 39 -7.24 10.99 2.67
N ILE A 40 -6.17 10.22 2.42
CA ILE A 40 -5.29 10.35 1.27
C ILE A 40 -5.57 9.14 0.37
N ASN A 41 -6.19 9.41 -0.78
CA ASN A 41 -6.81 8.39 -1.62
C ASN A 41 -7.82 7.53 -0.82
N GLN A 42 -7.45 6.32 -0.43
CA GLN A 42 -8.32 5.38 0.29
C GLN A 42 -7.85 5.14 1.72
N GLN A 43 -6.72 5.73 2.10
CA GLN A 43 -6.13 5.57 3.40
C GLN A 43 -6.57 6.71 4.30
N THR A 44 -7.34 6.42 5.35
CA THR A 44 -7.76 7.42 6.33
C THR A 44 -6.86 7.34 7.56
N TRP A 45 -6.21 8.45 7.89
CA TRP A 45 -5.25 8.57 8.98
C TRP A 45 -5.74 9.59 10.00
N LEU A 46 -5.33 9.43 11.26
CA LEU A 46 -5.27 10.59 12.14
C LEU A 46 -4.24 11.58 11.58
N ALA A 47 -4.63 12.85 11.47
CA ALA A 47 -3.74 13.96 11.12
C ALA A 47 -2.93 14.44 12.34
N GLU A 48 -3.23 13.89 13.52
CA GLU A 48 -2.57 14.18 14.80
C GLU A 48 -2.11 12.86 15.44
N ASN A 49 -1.04 12.92 16.24
CA ASN A 49 -0.56 11.76 16.97
C ASN A 49 -1.55 11.40 18.08
N LEU A 50 -1.70 10.12 18.40
CA LEU A 50 -2.63 9.67 19.43
C LEU A 50 -2.21 10.22 20.82
N ASN A 51 -3.16 10.73 21.59
CA ASN A 51 -2.96 11.21 22.97
C ASN A 51 -3.91 10.49 23.93
N PHE A 52 -3.94 9.16 23.85
CA PHE A 52 -4.72 8.30 24.75
C PHE A 52 -3.80 7.79 25.87
N GLU A 53 -4.19 7.98 27.13
CA GLU A 53 -3.36 7.56 28.25
C GLU A 53 -3.40 6.04 28.48
N THR A 54 -2.22 5.43 28.44
CA THR A 54 -1.97 4.03 28.82
C THR A 54 -0.92 3.94 29.93
N LYS A 55 -0.75 2.73 30.49
CA LYS A 55 0.19 2.47 31.60
C LYS A 55 1.62 2.91 31.30
N ASN A 56 2.10 2.69 30.09
CA ASN A 56 3.46 3.01 29.63
C ASN A 56 3.45 4.08 28.53
N SER A 57 2.64 5.12 28.72
CA SER A 57 2.60 6.29 27.85
C SER A 57 3.01 7.56 28.57
N TYR A 58 3.74 8.43 27.89
CA TYR A 58 4.41 9.59 28.49
C TYR A 58 4.16 10.85 27.66
N CYS A 59 4.04 11.99 28.33
CA CYS A 59 4.19 13.28 27.68
C CYS A 59 5.68 13.58 27.53
N HIS A 60 6.06 14.20 26.41
CA HIS A 60 7.43 14.67 26.24
C HIS A 60 7.79 15.63 27.39
N ASN A 61 9.01 15.50 27.93
CA ASN A 61 9.47 16.22 29.12
C ASN A 61 8.56 16.09 30.37
N ASN A 62 7.67 15.10 30.40
CA ASN A 62 6.61 14.97 31.42
C ASN A 62 5.70 16.20 31.54
N ASP A 63 5.54 16.98 30.47
CA ASP A 63 4.69 18.17 30.44
C ASP A 63 3.35 17.88 29.74
N PRO A 64 2.19 17.99 30.42
CA PRO A 64 0.88 17.84 29.81
C PRO A 64 0.64 18.73 28.58
N LEU A 65 1.24 19.91 28.49
CA LEU A 65 1.12 20.79 27.33
C LEU A 65 1.81 20.21 26.09
N GLU A 66 2.89 19.46 26.29
CA GLU A 66 3.58 18.74 25.21
C GLU A 66 2.72 17.58 24.69
N CYS A 67 1.99 16.89 25.57
CA CYS A 67 0.98 15.91 25.16
C CYS A 67 -0.13 16.52 24.30
N GLU A 68 -0.62 17.71 24.66
CA GLU A 68 -1.66 18.39 23.87
C GLU A 68 -1.15 18.80 22.48
N LYS A 69 0.11 19.21 22.38
CA LYS A 69 0.73 19.62 21.13
C LYS A 69 1.16 18.46 20.23
N TYR A 70 1.81 17.45 20.80
CA TYR A 70 2.53 16.41 20.07
C TYR A 70 1.92 15.02 20.18
N GLY A 71 0.92 14.83 21.04
CA GLY A 71 0.46 13.51 21.45
C GLY A 71 1.39 12.84 22.45
N ARG A 72 1.09 11.58 22.78
CA ARG A 72 1.85 10.79 23.75
C ARG A 72 2.92 9.95 23.07
N LEU A 73 3.96 9.65 23.84
CA LEU A 73 5.01 8.68 23.53
C LEU A 73 4.65 7.35 24.19
N TYR A 74 4.60 6.26 23.44
CA TYR A 74 4.17 4.94 23.92
C TYR A 74 5.32 3.95 23.83
N LYS A 75 5.42 3.06 24.81
CA LYS A 75 6.12 1.78 24.56
C LYS A 75 5.39 0.97 23.50
N TRP A 76 6.12 0.14 22.77
CA TRP A 76 5.53 -0.62 21.66
C TRP A 76 4.38 -1.54 22.09
N GLU A 77 4.48 -2.19 23.26
CA GLU A 77 3.44 -3.12 23.74
C GLU A 77 2.11 -2.43 24.06
N ASP A 78 2.19 -1.15 24.45
CA ASP A 78 1.02 -0.29 24.67
C ASP A 78 0.54 0.29 23.32
N ALA A 79 1.46 0.71 22.44
CA ALA A 79 1.19 1.24 21.11
C ALA A 79 0.34 0.29 20.26
N GLU A 80 0.64 -1.01 20.29
CA GLU A 80 -0.09 -2.05 19.56
C GLU A 80 -1.60 -2.06 19.89
N LYS A 81 -1.96 -1.64 21.11
CA LYS A 81 -3.32 -1.71 21.65
C LYS A 81 -3.95 -0.33 21.87
N ALA A 82 -3.19 0.74 21.68
CA ALA A 82 -3.62 2.09 22.04
C ALA A 82 -4.65 2.65 21.05
N CYS A 83 -4.60 2.30 19.76
CA CYS A 83 -5.56 2.80 18.78
C CYS A 83 -7.02 2.38 19.12
N PRO A 84 -8.00 3.28 18.90
CA PRO A 84 -9.39 3.02 19.26
C PRO A 84 -10.04 1.97 18.35
N ALA A 85 -11.18 1.40 18.78
CA ALA A 85 -11.92 0.46 17.95
C ALA A 85 -12.27 1.05 16.57
N GLY A 86 -12.07 0.25 15.51
CA GLY A 86 -12.19 0.71 14.12
C GLY A 86 -10.96 1.43 13.58
N TRP A 87 -9.91 1.57 14.40
CA TRP A 87 -8.60 2.09 14.04
C TRP A 87 -7.50 1.12 14.49
N HIS A 88 -6.34 1.19 13.85
CA HIS A 88 -5.21 0.32 14.16
C HIS A 88 -3.88 1.09 14.04
N LEU A 89 -2.84 0.52 14.64
CA LEU A 89 -1.46 0.96 14.44
C LEU A 89 -1.02 0.52 13.04
N PRO A 90 -0.63 1.44 12.16
CA PRO A 90 -0.35 1.14 10.75
C PRO A 90 0.82 0.18 10.61
N SER A 91 0.72 -0.72 9.65
CA SER A 91 1.81 -1.61 9.26
C SER A 91 2.84 -0.86 8.41
N ARG A 92 4.05 -1.41 8.30
CA ARG A 92 5.09 -0.90 7.42
C ARG A 92 4.63 -0.82 5.95
N TYR A 93 3.68 -1.65 5.55
CA TYR A 93 3.19 -1.70 4.17
C TYR A 93 2.14 -0.62 3.90
N GLU A 94 1.33 -0.28 4.89
CA GLU A 94 0.37 0.82 4.82
C GLU A 94 1.08 2.16 4.73
N ILE A 95 2.17 2.33 5.48
CA ILE A 95 3.06 3.49 5.36
C ILE A 95 3.70 3.54 3.96
N LYS A 96 4.21 2.41 3.45
CA LYS A 96 4.75 2.37 2.07
C LYS A 96 3.72 2.79 1.02
N ARG A 97 2.45 2.44 1.21
CA ARG A 97 1.35 2.85 0.31
C ARG A 97 1.13 4.36 0.35
N LEU A 98 1.15 4.96 1.54
CA LEU A 98 1.11 6.41 1.68
C LEU A 98 2.29 7.05 0.94
N LEU A 99 3.52 6.62 1.24
CA LEU A 99 4.73 7.16 0.62
C LEU A 99 4.72 7.02 -0.91
N TRP A 100 4.20 5.91 -1.44
CA TRP A 100 3.98 5.76 -2.88
C TRP A 100 3.04 6.83 -3.41
N ALA A 101 1.85 6.94 -2.82
CA ALA A 101 0.83 7.88 -3.25
C ALA A 101 1.35 9.33 -3.27
N VAL A 102 2.12 9.71 -2.26
CA VAL A 102 2.76 11.03 -2.17
C VAL A 102 3.88 11.18 -3.23
N GLY A 103 4.65 10.13 -3.44
CA GLY A 103 5.79 10.07 -4.36
C GLY A 103 7.04 10.71 -3.76
N ASP A 104 7.88 11.26 -4.64
CA ASP A 104 9.10 11.97 -4.23
C ASP A 104 8.77 13.15 -3.30
N ASP A 105 9.75 13.52 -2.48
CA ASP A 105 9.65 14.59 -1.47
C ASP A 105 8.57 14.34 -0.41
N SER A 106 8.21 13.08 -0.17
CA SER A 106 7.21 12.70 0.84
C SER A 106 7.48 13.28 2.23
N GLY A 107 8.75 13.52 2.59
CA GLY A 107 9.11 14.25 3.80
C GLY A 107 8.60 15.66 3.83
N GLU A 108 8.94 16.46 2.83
CA GLU A 108 8.49 17.84 2.73
C GLU A 108 6.95 17.94 2.65
N LYS A 109 6.30 16.98 2.00
CA LYS A 109 4.84 16.98 1.81
C LYS A 109 4.05 16.55 3.05
N LEU A 110 4.62 15.69 3.90
CA LEU A 110 3.95 15.17 5.10
C LEU A 110 4.37 15.90 6.38
N LYS A 111 5.58 16.47 6.43
CA LYS A 111 6.07 17.25 7.57
C LYS A 111 5.19 18.49 7.80
N SER A 112 4.99 18.80 9.07
CA SER A 112 4.36 20.04 9.51
C SER A 112 5.10 21.28 9.00
N ARG A 113 4.36 22.39 8.88
CA ARG A 113 4.87 23.69 8.42
C ARG A 113 5.78 24.40 9.40
N SER A 114 5.88 23.91 10.63
CA SER A 114 6.64 24.53 11.70
C SER A 114 7.00 23.52 12.77
N GLY A 115 8.06 23.81 13.53
CA GLY A 115 8.48 23.01 14.69
C GLY A 115 9.74 22.19 14.44
N TRP A 116 10.17 22.05 13.18
CA TRP A 116 11.47 21.48 12.84
C TRP A 116 12.57 22.53 12.98
N GLU A 117 13.75 22.13 13.47
CA GLU A 117 14.93 23.01 13.60
C GLU A 117 15.38 23.56 12.24
N SER A 118 15.22 22.75 11.20
CA SER A 118 15.48 23.09 9.80
C SER A 118 14.53 22.29 8.89
N ASN A 119 14.36 22.74 7.64
CA ASN A 119 13.55 22.09 6.61
C ASN A 119 12.16 21.63 7.09
N ASN A 120 11.36 22.58 7.58
CA ASN A 120 9.93 22.36 7.77
C ASN A 120 9.30 21.85 6.48
N GLY A 121 8.26 21.03 6.60
CA GLY A 121 7.47 20.64 5.45
C GLY A 121 6.48 21.73 5.02
N TRP A 122 5.71 21.44 3.99
CA TRP A 122 4.60 22.27 3.51
C TRP A 122 3.25 21.73 3.97
N ASP A 123 3.24 20.54 4.59
CA ASP A 123 2.06 19.79 4.96
C ASP A 123 1.00 19.80 3.85
N GLU A 124 1.42 19.41 2.64
CA GLU A 124 0.63 19.52 1.41
C GLU A 124 -0.68 18.73 1.52
N LEU A 125 -0.67 17.65 2.30
CA LEU A 125 -1.80 16.73 2.45
C LEU A 125 -2.60 16.98 3.74
N GLY A 126 -2.14 17.85 4.65
CA GLY A 126 -2.74 17.99 5.99
C GLY A 126 -2.50 16.76 6.88
N PHE A 127 -1.38 16.08 6.70
CA PHE A 127 -0.94 14.95 7.53
C PHE A 127 -0.21 15.44 8.79
N ASN A 128 0.47 16.58 8.74
CA ASN A 128 1.01 17.31 9.88
C ASN A 128 1.93 16.49 10.81
N VAL A 129 3.08 16.01 10.29
CA VAL A 129 4.10 15.37 11.15
C VAL A 129 4.87 16.41 11.97
N LEU A 130 4.74 16.33 13.30
CA LEU A 130 5.45 17.18 14.26
C LEU A 130 6.69 16.44 14.84
N PRO A 131 7.83 17.13 15.01
CA PRO A 131 9.08 16.52 15.48
C PRO A 131 9.17 16.50 17.02
N VAL A 132 8.50 15.54 17.66
CA VAL A 132 8.49 15.41 19.12
C VAL A 132 9.71 14.67 19.70
N GLY A 133 10.62 14.15 18.87
CA GLY A 133 11.65 13.26 19.38
C GLY A 133 11.06 11.96 19.95
N ASN A 134 11.67 11.46 21.03
CA ASN A 134 11.28 10.22 21.70
C ASN A 134 11.61 10.28 23.20
N ALA A 135 11.21 9.25 23.94
CA ALA A 135 11.68 9.01 25.30
C ALA A 135 12.59 7.77 25.32
N GLN A 136 13.78 7.93 25.87
CA GLN A 136 14.76 6.88 26.12
C GLN A 136 14.49 6.27 27.49
N LEU A 137 14.49 4.95 27.59
CA LEU A 137 14.08 4.21 28.77
C LEU A 137 15.22 3.34 29.29
N SER A 138 15.39 3.34 30.61
CA SER A 138 16.28 2.44 31.34
C SER A 138 15.48 1.77 32.45
N GLU A 139 15.53 0.44 32.53
CA GLU A 139 14.77 -0.35 33.52
C GLU A 139 13.27 0.01 33.57
N ASN A 140 12.65 0.23 32.40
CA ASN A 140 11.25 0.65 32.26
C ASN A 140 10.90 2.03 32.83
N LYS A 141 11.89 2.88 33.11
CA LYS A 141 11.70 4.28 33.53
C LYS A 141 12.31 5.21 32.49
N ILE A 142 11.79 6.43 32.39
CA ILE A 142 12.38 7.45 31.53
C ILE A 142 13.79 7.78 32.04
N ASP A 143 14.77 7.60 31.16
CA ASP A 143 16.17 8.01 31.36
C ASP A 143 16.36 9.45 30.85
N ARG A 144 15.95 9.71 29.60
CA ARG A 144 15.96 11.04 28.99
C ARG A 144 14.91 11.18 27.90
N PHE A 145 14.67 12.41 27.47
CA PHE A 145 13.93 12.71 26.24
C PHE A 145 14.89 13.20 25.18
N ASP A 146 14.75 12.70 23.95
CA ASP A 146 15.43 13.28 22.81
C ASP A 146 14.73 14.62 22.44
N PRO A 147 15.49 15.66 22.04
CA PRO A 147 14.93 17.00 21.85
C PRO A 147 13.91 17.06 20.72
N ASN A 148 12.91 17.94 20.91
CA ASN A 148 11.99 18.31 19.85
C ASN A 148 12.73 19.00 18.69
N GLY A 149 12.18 18.89 17.48
CA GLY A 149 12.64 19.65 16.31
C GLY A 149 13.67 18.94 15.42
N HIS A 150 14.39 17.95 15.94
CA HIS A 150 15.42 17.23 15.19
C HIS A 150 14.88 16.05 14.36
N ALA A 151 14.15 15.15 15.02
CA ALA A 151 13.63 13.94 14.39
C ALA A 151 12.34 13.47 15.10
N VAL A 152 11.59 12.58 14.45
CA VAL A 152 10.55 11.78 15.09
C VAL A 152 10.50 10.41 14.44
N ALA A 153 10.30 9.38 15.25
CA ALA A 153 10.02 8.03 14.78
C ALA A 153 8.60 7.63 15.21
N PHE A 154 7.87 6.96 14.33
CA PHE A 154 6.56 6.39 14.68
C PHE A 154 6.67 4.90 14.84
N TRP A 155 6.02 4.34 15.86
CA TRP A 155 5.79 2.90 15.90
C TRP A 155 4.92 2.45 14.73
N THR A 156 5.21 1.24 14.26
CA THR A 156 4.34 0.49 13.36
C THR A 156 3.91 -0.81 14.04
N SER A 157 2.84 -1.43 13.55
CA SER A 157 2.44 -2.77 14.01
C SER A 157 3.36 -3.87 13.49
N THR A 158 4.27 -3.56 12.56
CA THR A 158 5.16 -4.57 12.00
C THR A 158 6.39 -4.78 12.87
N HIS A 159 6.62 -6.03 13.26
CA HIS A 159 7.81 -6.47 13.96
C HIS A 159 8.17 -7.92 13.58
N ASN A 160 9.35 -8.37 13.98
CA ASN A 160 9.72 -9.79 14.01
C ASN A 160 10.19 -10.15 15.43
N GLU A 161 10.71 -11.37 15.63
CA GLU A 161 11.18 -11.83 16.95
C GLU A 161 12.29 -10.96 17.57
N LYS A 162 13.01 -10.17 16.74
CA LYS A 162 14.20 -9.42 17.15
C LYS A 162 14.10 -7.91 16.94
N TYR A 163 13.28 -7.46 16.00
CA TYR A 163 13.27 -6.08 15.54
C TYR A 163 11.86 -5.54 15.32
N TYR A 164 11.72 -4.24 15.57
CA TYR A 164 10.51 -3.47 15.34
C TYR A 164 10.75 -2.49 14.20
N TYR A 165 9.77 -2.35 13.31
CA TYR A 165 9.84 -1.38 12.22
C TYR A 165 9.31 -0.03 12.70
N LYS A 166 10.09 1.01 12.48
CA LYS A 166 9.75 2.40 12.80
C LYS A 166 9.77 3.27 11.55
N TRP A 167 8.92 4.28 11.49
CA TRP A 167 8.89 5.26 10.40
C TRP A 167 9.50 6.58 10.84
N PHE A 168 10.64 6.97 10.24
CA PHE A 168 11.41 8.14 10.67
C PHE A 168 11.27 9.34 9.75
N PHE A 169 11.22 10.50 10.37
CA PHE A 169 11.37 11.80 9.75
C PHE A 169 12.50 12.57 10.43
N PHE A 170 13.31 13.25 9.64
CA PHE A 170 14.42 14.08 10.11
C PHE A 170 14.21 15.54 9.70
N ASN A 171 14.95 16.45 10.36
CA ASN A 171 14.99 17.88 10.05
C ASN A 171 15.77 18.21 8.77
N ASP A 172 16.27 17.21 8.04
CA ASP A 172 16.76 17.34 6.67
C ASP A 172 15.68 16.89 5.65
N ASN A 173 16.06 16.73 4.39
CA ASN A 173 15.15 16.26 3.34
C ASN A 173 14.96 14.73 3.38
N TRP A 174 15.58 14.03 4.34
CA TRP A 174 15.51 12.58 4.44
C TRP A 174 14.29 12.12 5.22
N VAL A 175 13.57 11.20 4.60
CA VAL A 175 12.60 10.34 5.27
C VAL A 175 13.13 8.92 5.17
N SER A 176 13.28 8.25 6.32
CA SER A 176 13.63 6.83 6.28
C SER A 176 12.42 6.03 5.79
N ARG A 177 12.66 5.13 4.84
CA ARG A 177 11.68 4.19 4.31
C ARG A 177 11.39 3.02 5.26
N LEU A 178 11.59 3.19 6.58
CA LEU A 178 11.48 2.23 7.68
C LEU A 178 12.84 1.64 8.11
N ASP A 179 13.15 1.70 9.42
CA ASP A 179 14.36 1.12 10.02
C ASP A 179 14.02 0.07 11.10
N GLU A 180 14.94 -0.87 11.32
CA GLU A 180 14.82 -1.99 12.26
C GLU A 180 15.55 -1.65 13.59
N THR A 181 14.82 -1.59 14.70
CA THR A 181 15.41 -1.29 16.02
C THR A 181 14.98 -2.29 17.08
N GLN A 182 15.85 -2.57 18.07
CA GLN A 182 15.44 -3.22 19.32
C GLN A 182 14.65 -2.19 20.15
N ALA A 183 13.44 -2.53 20.63
CA ALA A 183 12.44 -1.55 21.08
C ALA A 183 12.23 -1.43 22.60
N ASP A 184 12.93 -2.22 23.40
CA ASP A 184 12.66 -2.30 24.85
C ASP A 184 13.12 -1.06 25.65
N TRP A 185 13.91 -0.18 25.03
CA TRP A 185 14.50 1.01 25.66
C TRP A 185 13.97 2.34 25.10
N VAL A 186 12.84 2.37 24.39
CA VAL A 186 12.26 3.62 23.85
C VAL A 186 10.74 3.68 23.93
N ALA A 187 10.22 4.91 24.01
CA ALA A 187 8.82 5.23 23.76
C ALA A 187 8.70 6.30 22.67
N GLU A 188 7.78 6.09 21.74
CA GLU A 188 7.66 6.84 20.49
C GLU A 188 6.19 7.21 20.24
N PRO A 189 5.90 8.29 19.51
CA PRO A 189 4.52 8.61 19.14
C PRO A 189 3.95 7.56 18.18
N ILE A 190 2.62 7.52 18.13
CA ILE A 190 1.89 6.70 17.16
C ILE A 190 0.86 7.52 16.41
N ARG A 191 0.55 7.05 15.20
CA ARG A 191 -0.49 7.62 14.36
C ARG A 191 -1.43 6.51 13.93
N CYS A 192 -2.66 6.58 14.40
CA CYS A 192 -3.64 5.55 14.08
C CYS A 192 -4.19 5.72 12.68
N MET A 193 -4.50 4.58 12.05
CA MET A 193 -5.12 4.48 10.76
C MET A 193 -6.50 3.86 10.92
N LYS A 194 -7.50 4.37 10.20
CA LYS A 194 -8.84 3.76 10.21
C LYS A 194 -8.73 2.40 9.53
N ASN A 195 -9.34 1.38 10.11
CA ASN A 195 -9.42 0.07 9.47
C ASN A 195 -9.99 0.25 8.06
N TYR A 196 -9.40 -0.42 7.06
CA TYR A 196 -10.07 -0.50 5.76
C TYR A 196 -11.42 -1.15 6.01
N GLU A 197 -12.50 -0.45 5.67
CA GLU A 197 -13.68 -1.18 5.27
C GLU A 197 -13.22 -1.97 4.04
N ILE A 198 -13.24 -3.30 4.13
CA ILE A 198 -12.86 -4.19 3.03
C ILE A 198 -13.96 -4.06 1.98
N ASP A 199 -13.98 -2.91 1.30
CA ASP A 199 -14.87 -2.63 0.20
C ASP A 199 -14.23 -3.22 -1.06
N ALA A 200 -14.12 -4.55 -1.12
CA ALA A 200 -14.08 -5.22 -2.41
C ALA A 200 -15.49 -5.17 -3.01
N VAL A 201 -15.95 -3.97 -3.43
CA VAL A 201 -17.38 -3.77 -3.74
C VAL A 201 -17.65 -3.47 -5.22
N ALA A 202 -16.64 -3.18 -6.04
CA ALA A 202 -16.86 -3.07 -7.49
C ALA A 202 -16.49 -4.38 -8.21
N VAL A 203 -17.35 -5.40 -8.08
CA VAL A 203 -17.31 -6.56 -9.00
C VAL A 203 -17.95 -6.11 -10.31
N GLY A 204 -17.12 -6.01 -11.34
CA GLY A 204 -17.54 -5.65 -12.68
C GLY A 204 -17.31 -6.78 -13.66
N THR A 205 -17.62 -6.51 -14.93
CA THR A 205 -17.20 -7.37 -16.03
C THR A 205 -16.58 -6.52 -17.14
N PHE A 206 -15.65 -7.13 -17.87
CA PHE A 206 -15.05 -6.57 -19.07
C PHE A 206 -15.19 -7.57 -20.21
N LYS A 207 -15.72 -7.14 -21.36
CA LYS A 207 -15.81 -7.96 -22.56
C LYS A 207 -14.65 -7.64 -23.49
N ASP A 208 -13.73 -8.60 -23.68
CA ASP A 208 -12.66 -8.47 -24.65
C ASP A 208 -13.25 -8.48 -26.07
N LYS A 209 -13.03 -7.40 -26.82
CA LYS A 209 -13.60 -7.26 -28.16
C LYS A 209 -12.99 -8.22 -29.17
N ARG A 210 -11.77 -8.72 -28.90
CA ARG A 210 -10.96 -9.57 -29.79
C ARG A 210 -11.52 -10.99 -29.88
N ASP A 211 -11.93 -11.57 -28.75
CA ASP A 211 -12.41 -12.96 -28.65
C ASP A 211 -13.84 -13.09 -28.06
N LYS A 212 -14.46 -11.97 -27.69
CA LYS A 212 -15.78 -11.87 -27.05
C LYS A 212 -15.86 -12.52 -25.65
N LYS A 213 -14.74 -12.94 -25.06
CA LYS A 213 -14.72 -13.44 -23.69
C LYS A 213 -15.06 -12.31 -22.72
N VAL A 214 -15.92 -12.63 -21.76
CA VAL A 214 -16.28 -11.75 -20.66
C VAL A 214 -15.45 -12.19 -19.44
N TYR A 215 -14.67 -11.27 -18.90
CA TYR A 215 -13.86 -11.43 -17.70
C TYR A 215 -14.53 -10.70 -16.55
N LYS A 216 -14.56 -11.31 -15.37
CA LYS A 216 -14.84 -10.59 -14.12
C LYS A 216 -13.70 -9.64 -13.81
N THR A 217 -14.04 -8.51 -13.22
CA THR A 217 -13.06 -7.51 -12.78
C THR A 217 -13.32 -7.13 -11.34
N VAL A 218 -12.27 -6.74 -10.63
CA VAL A 218 -12.39 -6.24 -9.26
C VAL A 218 -11.50 -5.02 -9.07
N THR A 219 -12.00 -4.04 -8.33
CA THR A 219 -11.19 -2.90 -7.90
C THR A 219 -10.64 -3.21 -6.50
N ILE A 220 -9.31 -3.22 -6.38
CA ILE A 220 -8.58 -3.41 -5.13
C ILE A 220 -7.67 -2.22 -4.97
N GLY A 221 -7.82 -1.47 -3.88
CA GLY A 221 -7.11 -0.20 -3.81
C GLY A 221 -7.61 0.73 -4.93
N ASN A 222 -6.68 1.46 -5.54
CA ASN A 222 -6.91 2.26 -6.74
C ASN A 222 -6.73 1.48 -8.05
N GLN A 223 -6.55 0.16 -7.98
CA GLN A 223 -6.22 -0.69 -9.13
C GLN A 223 -7.41 -1.54 -9.53
N LYS A 224 -7.83 -1.47 -10.79
CA LYS A 224 -8.88 -2.33 -11.34
C LYS A 224 -8.27 -3.52 -12.07
N TRP A 225 -8.34 -4.69 -11.45
CA TRP A 225 -7.76 -5.94 -11.92
C TRP A 225 -8.79 -6.79 -12.67
N MET A 226 -8.31 -7.62 -13.61
CA MET A 226 -9.06 -8.83 -13.97
C MET A 226 -9.05 -9.80 -12.77
N ALA A 227 -10.22 -10.33 -12.43
CA ALA A 227 -10.40 -11.37 -11.40
C ALA A 227 -10.24 -12.79 -11.97
N GLU A 228 -9.94 -12.89 -13.26
CA GLU A 228 -9.72 -14.14 -13.99
C GLU A 228 -8.44 -14.02 -14.81
N ASN A 229 -7.74 -15.14 -14.98
CA ASN A 229 -6.55 -15.18 -15.83
C ASN A 229 -6.95 -14.94 -17.29
N LEU A 230 -6.11 -14.22 -18.02
CA LEU A 230 -6.32 -14.00 -19.44
C LEU A 230 -6.39 -15.35 -20.17
N ALA A 231 -7.37 -15.49 -21.08
CA ALA A 231 -7.57 -16.70 -21.85
C ALA A 231 -7.57 -16.46 -23.37
N TYR A 232 -7.00 -15.33 -23.79
CA TYR A 232 -6.86 -14.96 -25.19
C TYR A 232 -5.98 -15.97 -25.93
N ASN A 233 -6.49 -16.52 -27.03
CA ASN A 233 -5.82 -17.60 -27.76
C ASN A 233 -4.69 -17.08 -28.66
N GLU A 234 -3.56 -16.73 -28.04
CA GLU A 234 -2.33 -16.32 -28.74
C GLU A 234 -1.56 -17.53 -29.28
N LYS A 235 -0.92 -17.40 -30.45
CA LYS A 235 -0.24 -18.51 -31.11
C LYS A 235 0.89 -19.05 -30.23
N GLY A 236 0.81 -20.34 -29.90
CA GLY A 236 1.81 -21.03 -29.06
C GLY A 236 1.57 -20.91 -27.55
N SER A 237 0.48 -20.28 -27.12
CA SER A 237 0.05 -20.33 -25.71
C SER A 237 -0.53 -21.71 -25.36
N SER A 238 -0.49 -22.08 -24.09
CA SER A 238 -0.90 -23.41 -23.59
C SER A 238 -2.05 -23.32 -22.60
N CYS A 239 -2.83 -24.39 -22.46
CA CYS A 239 -3.79 -24.53 -21.36
C CYS A 239 -3.12 -25.16 -20.14
N TYR A 240 -3.67 -24.90 -18.96
CA TYR A 240 -3.28 -25.59 -17.72
C TYR A 240 -3.28 -27.12 -17.89
N ALA A 241 -2.20 -27.76 -17.42
CA ALA A 241 -1.96 -29.20 -17.57
C ALA A 241 -2.04 -29.73 -19.02
N ASN A 242 -1.81 -28.86 -20.01
CA ASN A 242 -1.92 -29.15 -21.44
C ASN A 242 -3.29 -29.69 -21.88
N ASP A 243 -4.35 -29.42 -21.11
CA ASP A 243 -5.71 -29.87 -21.40
C ASP A 243 -6.57 -28.69 -21.82
N LYS A 244 -7.12 -28.76 -23.04
CA LYS A 244 -7.98 -27.73 -23.63
C LYS A 244 -9.19 -27.39 -22.77
N ARG A 245 -9.68 -28.32 -21.95
CA ARG A 245 -10.82 -28.11 -21.05
C ARG A 245 -10.51 -27.10 -19.94
N ASN A 246 -9.24 -27.03 -19.51
CA ASN A 246 -8.82 -26.20 -18.39
C ASN A 246 -8.62 -24.73 -18.78
N CYS A 247 -8.51 -24.43 -20.08
CA CYS A 247 -8.36 -23.07 -20.58
C CYS A 247 -9.52 -22.14 -20.19
N LYS A 248 -10.72 -22.71 -19.96
CA LYS A 248 -11.90 -21.93 -19.58
C LYS A 248 -11.80 -21.41 -18.14
N GLU A 249 -11.34 -22.27 -17.24
CA GLU A 249 -11.28 -22.02 -15.78
C GLU A 249 -9.97 -21.34 -15.37
N TYR A 250 -8.82 -21.87 -15.80
CA TYR A 250 -7.49 -21.39 -15.39
C TYR A 250 -6.90 -20.32 -16.30
N GLY A 251 -7.58 -20.01 -17.40
CA GLY A 251 -7.02 -19.20 -18.47
C GLY A 251 -5.90 -19.91 -19.23
N ARG A 252 -5.01 -19.15 -19.84
CA ARG A 252 -3.90 -19.65 -20.66
C ARG A 252 -2.56 -19.25 -20.06
N LEU A 253 -1.56 -20.04 -20.42
CA LEU A 253 -0.17 -19.86 -20.07
C LEU A 253 0.58 -19.33 -21.29
N TYR A 254 1.33 -18.26 -21.09
CA TYR A 254 2.05 -17.52 -22.12
C TYR A 254 3.54 -17.49 -21.78
N SER A 255 4.41 -17.59 -22.77
CA SER A 255 5.82 -17.26 -22.62
C SER A 255 6.00 -15.76 -22.47
N TRP A 256 7.10 -15.33 -21.86
CA TRP A 256 7.33 -13.90 -21.62
C TRP A 256 7.38 -13.10 -22.94
N ASN A 257 7.94 -13.69 -24.00
CA ASN A 257 7.98 -13.04 -25.32
C ASN A 257 6.59 -12.83 -25.95
N GLN A 258 5.57 -13.57 -25.50
CA GLN A 258 4.19 -13.44 -25.98
C GLN A 258 3.39 -12.36 -25.24
N ILE A 259 3.83 -11.86 -24.09
CA ILE A 259 2.99 -10.98 -23.26
C ILE A 259 2.94 -9.54 -23.77
N LYS A 260 3.83 -9.16 -24.69
CA LYS A 260 3.83 -7.84 -25.31
C LYS A 260 2.50 -7.63 -26.04
N ASP A 261 1.78 -6.58 -25.67
CA ASP A 261 0.46 -6.20 -26.23
C ASP A 261 -0.63 -7.29 -26.09
N LEU A 262 -0.45 -8.22 -25.14
CA LEU A 262 -1.36 -9.35 -24.95
C LEU A 262 -2.67 -8.95 -24.25
N CYS A 263 -2.61 -7.99 -23.33
CA CYS A 263 -3.79 -7.43 -22.71
C CYS A 263 -4.62 -6.59 -23.70
N PRO A 264 -5.96 -6.60 -23.59
CA PRO A 264 -6.83 -5.86 -24.50
C PRO A 264 -6.70 -4.35 -24.30
N MET A 265 -7.09 -3.56 -25.31
CA MET A 265 -7.09 -2.09 -25.23
C MET A 265 -7.77 -1.58 -23.95
N GLY A 266 -7.12 -0.64 -23.26
CA GLY A 266 -7.55 -0.15 -21.94
C GLY A 266 -7.04 -0.99 -20.78
N TRP A 267 -6.21 -2.00 -21.05
CA TRP A 267 -5.58 -2.87 -20.07
C TRP A 267 -4.13 -3.16 -20.46
N HIS A 268 -3.27 -3.36 -19.47
CA HIS A 268 -1.86 -3.68 -19.65
C HIS A 268 -1.41 -4.84 -18.77
N ILE A 269 -0.23 -5.38 -19.09
CA ILE A 269 0.48 -6.31 -18.21
C ILE A 269 1.07 -5.49 -17.06
N PRO A 270 0.76 -5.80 -15.80
CA PRO A 270 1.25 -5.01 -14.69
C PRO A 270 2.78 -5.14 -14.53
N SER A 271 3.42 -4.03 -14.23
CA SER A 271 4.79 -3.97 -13.78
C SER A 271 4.95 -4.52 -12.36
N LYS A 272 6.18 -4.85 -11.98
CA LYS A 272 6.54 -5.25 -10.62
C LYS A 272 6.12 -4.21 -9.59
N ASP A 273 6.19 -2.94 -9.95
CA ASP A 273 5.72 -1.87 -9.09
C ASP A 273 4.19 -1.95 -8.94
N GLU A 274 3.41 -2.06 -10.01
CA GLU A 274 1.96 -2.21 -9.87
C GLU A 274 1.55 -3.43 -9.03
N TRP A 275 2.29 -4.54 -9.12
CA TRP A 275 2.12 -5.68 -8.22
C TRP A 275 2.47 -5.35 -6.76
N ARG A 276 3.51 -4.55 -6.51
CA ARG A 276 3.87 -4.10 -5.15
C ARG A 276 2.78 -3.26 -4.50
N VAL A 277 1.99 -2.50 -5.27
CA VAL A 277 0.80 -1.80 -4.73
C VAL A 277 -0.19 -2.82 -4.16
N LEU A 278 -0.54 -3.86 -4.94
CA LEU A 278 -1.44 -4.92 -4.48
C LEU A 278 -0.88 -5.68 -3.27
N PHE A 279 0.42 -5.99 -3.29
CA PHE A 279 1.10 -6.65 -2.18
C PHE A 279 1.03 -5.81 -0.90
N ALA A 280 1.28 -4.51 -0.99
CA ALA A 280 1.12 -3.60 0.12
C ALA A 280 -0.35 -3.44 0.54
N TYR A 281 -1.31 -3.68 -0.38
CA TYR A 281 -2.72 -3.71 -0.06
C TYR A 281 -3.07 -4.86 0.89
N VAL A 282 -2.53 -6.04 0.61
CA VAL A 282 -2.83 -7.27 1.36
C VAL A 282 -1.81 -7.62 2.43
N ASP A 283 -0.89 -6.72 2.77
CA ASP A 283 0.21 -6.97 3.71
C ASP A 283 1.11 -8.17 3.30
N ASN A 284 1.23 -8.41 1.99
CA ASN A 284 1.76 -9.62 1.35
C ASN A 284 1.07 -10.92 1.77
N ASN A 285 -0.06 -10.88 2.47
CA ASN A 285 -0.78 -12.09 2.83
C ASN A 285 -1.39 -12.72 1.57
N ALA A 286 -0.76 -13.79 1.08
CA ALA A 286 -1.20 -14.46 -0.13
C ALA A 286 -2.59 -15.09 0.03
N SER A 287 -3.00 -15.48 1.26
CA SER A 287 -4.30 -16.10 1.48
C SER A 287 -5.46 -15.19 1.07
N ILE A 288 -5.30 -13.87 1.17
CA ILE A 288 -6.30 -12.87 0.75
C ILE A 288 -6.50 -12.88 -0.77
N LEU A 289 -5.47 -13.23 -1.56
CA LEU A 289 -5.49 -13.22 -3.03
C LEU A 289 -5.79 -14.59 -3.66
N LYS A 290 -5.39 -15.67 -2.99
CA LYS A 290 -5.59 -17.06 -3.43
C LYS A 290 -7.09 -17.38 -3.56
N SER A 291 -7.46 -18.16 -4.57
CA SER A 291 -8.82 -18.68 -4.73
C SER A 291 -9.27 -19.53 -3.53
N LYS A 292 -10.58 -19.54 -3.29
CA LYS A 292 -11.23 -20.38 -2.26
C LYS A 292 -11.19 -21.88 -2.55
N THR A 293 -10.75 -22.27 -3.74
CA THR A 293 -10.73 -23.66 -4.22
C THR A 293 -9.44 -23.98 -4.96
N ASN A 294 -9.22 -25.27 -5.21
CA ASN A 294 -8.20 -25.86 -6.07
C ASN A 294 -6.74 -25.80 -5.57
N TRP A 295 -6.47 -25.25 -4.38
CA TRP A 295 -5.15 -25.34 -3.75
C TRP A 295 -5.03 -26.65 -2.93
N PRO A 296 -4.05 -27.53 -3.21
CA PRO A 296 -3.95 -28.87 -2.61
C PRO A 296 -3.76 -28.86 -1.10
N LYS A 297 -3.01 -27.89 -0.56
CA LYS A 297 -2.72 -27.81 0.88
C LYS A 297 -3.70 -26.91 1.62
N LYS A 298 -3.80 -25.66 1.17
CA LYS A 298 -4.62 -24.64 1.83
C LYS A 298 -5.15 -23.67 0.78
N ASN A 299 -6.47 -23.64 0.66
CA ASN A 299 -7.17 -22.64 -0.13
C ASN A 299 -6.98 -21.25 0.46
N GLY A 300 -7.10 -20.24 -0.39
CA GLY A 300 -7.19 -18.86 0.05
C GLY A 300 -8.54 -18.51 0.63
N LEU A 301 -8.60 -17.31 1.19
CA LEU A 301 -9.80 -16.66 1.66
C LEU A 301 -10.49 -15.89 0.53
N ASP A 302 -9.73 -15.45 -0.49
CA ASP A 302 -10.21 -14.60 -1.60
C ASP A 302 -11.11 -13.45 -1.12
N GLU A 303 -10.71 -12.76 -0.06
CA GLU A 303 -11.54 -11.75 0.61
C GLU A 303 -11.79 -10.55 -0.31
N LEU A 304 -10.91 -10.36 -1.31
CA LEU A 304 -10.98 -9.25 -2.25
C LEU A 304 -11.57 -9.64 -3.61
N GLY A 305 -11.96 -10.90 -3.83
CA GLY A 305 -12.46 -11.37 -5.13
C GLY A 305 -11.41 -11.34 -6.25
N PHE A 306 -10.12 -11.37 -5.89
CA PHE A 306 -9.03 -11.46 -6.85
C PHE A 306 -9.01 -12.84 -7.52
N ASN A 307 -9.24 -13.92 -6.77
CA ASN A 307 -9.38 -15.29 -7.25
C ASN A 307 -8.15 -15.80 -8.03
N ALA A 308 -6.98 -15.85 -7.36
CA ALA A 308 -5.79 -16.46 -7.95
C ALA A 308 -5.84 -18.00 -7.89
N LEU A 309 -6.10 -18.63 -9.03
CA LEU A 309 -6.07 -20.08 -9.21
C LEU A 309 -4.63 -20.61 -9.37
N PRO A 310 -4.30 -21.80 -8.82
CA PRO A 310 -2.94 -22.35 -8.88
C PRO A 310 -2.64 -22.99 -10.24
N SER A 311 -2.39 -22.15 -11.25
CA SER A 311 -2.15 -22.57 -12.64
C SER A 311 -0.76 -23.16 -12.92
N GLY A 312 0.17 -23.12 -11.97
CA GLY A 312 1.56 -23.57 -12.13
C GLY A 312 2.30 -22.91 -13.29
N SER A 313 3.42 -23.53 -13.69
CA SER A 313 4.19 -23.19 -14.88
C SER A 313 4.42 -24.38 -15.81
N THR A 314 4.63 -24.12 -17.10
CA THR A 314 4.89 -25.20 -18.07
C THR A 314 6.27 -25.81 -17.91
N VAL A 315 7.27 -25.06 -17.44
CA VAL A 315 8.65 -25.57 -17.29
C VAL A 315 8.84 -26.34 -15.98
N LYS A 316 8.29 -25.85 -14.87
CA LYS A 316 8.38 -26.55 -13.57
C LYS A 316 7.38 -27.70 -13.46
N ASN A 317 6.34 -27.69 -14.30
CA ASN A 317 5.25 -28.68 -14.27
C ASN A 317 4.61 -28.81 -12.88
N ASP A 318 4.49 -27.69 -12.16
CA ASP A 318 3.96 -27.60 -10.80
C ASP A 318 2.48 -27.17 -10.78
N PHE A 319 1.75 -27.63 -11.79
CA PHE A 319 0.31 -27.46 -11.93
C PHE A 319 -0.44 -27.79 -10.62
N GLY A 320 -1.28 -26.86 -10.17
CA GLY A 320 -2.05 -26.99 -8.94
C GLY A 320 -1.31 -26.56 -7.68
N LYS A 321 0.00 -26.29 -7.72
CA LYS A 321 0.79 -25.97 -6.50
C LYS A 321 1.20 -24.51 -6.37
N SER A 322 1.19 -23.78 -7.48
CA SER A 322 1.64 -22.40 -7.54
C SER A 322 0.72 -21.59 -8.44
N ALA A 323 0.60 -20.28 -8.19
CA ALA A 323 0.05 -19.33 -9.15
C ALA A 323 1.16 -18.36 -9.53
N TYR A 324 1.45 -18.25 -10.82
CA TYR A 324 2.48 -17.37 -11.35
C TYR A 324 1.88 -16.38 -12.35
N PHE A 325 2.21 -15.10 -12.22
CA PHE A 325 1.75 -14.05 -13.12
C PHE A 325 2.93 -13.24 -13.65
N TRP A 326 3.03 -13.13 -14.97
CA TRP A 326 4.09 -12.33 -15.56
C TRP A 326 4.01 -10.85 -15.15
N THR A 327 5.19 -10.28 -14.92
CA THR A 327 5.38 -8.82 -14.88
C THR A 327 6.05 -8.35 -16.17
N THR A 328 6.01 -7.04 -16.45
CA THR A 328 6.80 -6.45 -17.54
C THR A 328 8.30 -6.40 -17.25
N ASP A 329 8.71 -6.69 -16.02
CA ASP A 329 10.09 -6.54 -15.55
C ASP A 329 10.94 -7.75 -15.91
N SER A 330 12.16 -7.49 -16.36
CA SER A 330 13.18 -8.51 -16.60
C SER A 330 14.56 -7.99 -16.21
N ARG A 331 15.45 -8.92 -15.88
CA ARG A 331 16.85 -8.62 -15.58
C ARG A 331 17.72 -9.75 -16.11
N ASN A 332 18.72 -9.38 -16.91
CA ASN A 332 19.62 -10.30 -17.58
C ASN A 332 18.84 -11.28 -18.47
N ASP A 333 18.99 -12.58 -18.24
CA ASP A 333 18.42 -13.69 -19.00
C ASP A 333 17.09 -14.20 -18.42
N LYS A 334 16.49 -13.47 -17.46
CA LYS A 334 15.26 -13.89 -16.78
C LYS A 334 14.24 -12.77 -16.68
N ALA A 335 12.97 -13.15 -16.73
CA ALA A 335 11.84 -12.30 -16.43
C ALA A 335 11.36 -12.50 -14.99
N GLU A 336 10.71 -11.49 -14.43
CA GLU A 336 10.12 -11.55 -13.11
C GLU A 336 8.62 -11.86 -13.18
N ALA A 337 8.16 -12.66 -12.22
CA ALA A 337 6.76 -13.03 -12.07
C ALA A 337 6.32 -12.87 -10.61
N MET A 338 5.09 -12.41 -10.41
CA MET A 338 4.41 -12.53 -9.13
C MET A 338 4.13 -14.01 -8.84
N GLU A 339 4.41 -14.49 -7.64
CA GLU A 339 4.19 -15.88 -7.24
C GLU A 339 3.40 -16.01 -5.94
N LEU A 340 2.45 -16.94 -5.93
CA LEU A 340 1.76 -17.44 -4.75
C LEU A 340 1.97 -18.96 -4.68
N LEU A 341 2.38 -19.48 -3.53
CA LEU A 341 2.75 -20.90 -3.37
C LEU A 341 1.79 -21.61 -2.41
N ASP A 342 1.52 -22.90 -2.62
CA ASP A 342 0.56 -23.68 -1.80
C ASP A 342 0.99 -23.82 -0.33
N TYR A 343 2.28 -23.67 -0.05
CA TYR A 343 2.89 -23.89 1.27
C TYR A 343 3.29 -22.61 2.00
N LEU A 344 3.11 -21.43 1.39
CA LEU A 344 3.38 -20.13 2.01
C LEU A 344 2.18 -19.20 1.83
N ASP A 345 1.81 -18.49 2.90
CA ASP A 345 0.80 -17.44 2.85
C ASP A 345 1.44 -16.05 2.67
N VAL A 346 2.51 -16.00 1.86
CA VAL A 346 3.22 -14.77 1.50
C VAL A 346 3.25 -14.63 -0.01
N ALA A 347 2.85 -13.46 -0.52
CA ALA A 347 2.96 -13.08 -1.92
C ALA A 347 4.38 -12.57 -2.18
N SER A 348 5.04 -13.11 -3.21
CA SER A 348 6.45 -12.81 -3.50
C SER A 348 6.70 -12.64 -5.00
N PHE A 349 7.94 -12.39 -5.37
CA PHE A 349 8.39 -12.37 -6.76
C PHE A 349 9.41 -13.49 -6.99
N GLY A 350 9.20 -14.23 -8.09
CA GLY A 350 10.12 -15.25 -8.59
C GLY A 350 10.77 -14.82 -9.91
N ARG A 351 11.90 -15.44 -10.25
CA ARG A 351 12.56 -15.26 -11.56
C ARG A 351 12.39 -16.50 -12.42
N HIS A 352 11.94 -16.32 -13.64
CA HIS A 352 11.63 -17.38 -14.59
C HIS A 352 12.34 -17.15 -15.92
N THR A 353 12.57 -18.23 -16.67
CA THR A 353 13.12 -18.13 -18.02
C THR A 353 12.07 -17.57 -18.96
N PHE A 354 12.49 -16.87 -20.02
CA PHE A 354 11.57 -16.26 -20.98
C PHE A 354 10.65 -17.26 -21.71
N ASN A 355 11.02 -18.55 -21.71
CA ASN A 355 10.26 -19.64 -22.33
C ASN A 355 9.23 -20.28 -21.38
N ASP A 356 9.24 -19.94 -20.09
CA ASP A 356 8.27 -20.50 -19.15
C ASP A 356 6.86 -20.02 -19.48
N GLY A 357 5.88 -20.90 -19.42
CA GLY A 357 4.48 -20.56 -19.64
C GLY A 357 3.83 -20.22 -18.33
N LEU A 358 3.57 -18.93 -18.08
CA LEU A 358 2.90 -18.43 -16.87
C LEU A 358 1.58 -17.74 -17.22
N SER A 359 0.71 -17.60 -16.23
CA SER A 359 -0.54 -16.88 -16.41
C SER A 359 -0.28 -15.38 -16.60
N VAL A 360 -1.24 -14.72 -17.22
CA VAL A 360 -1.28 -13.26 -17.33
C VAL A 360 -2.54 -12.76 -16.64
N ARG A 361 -2.40 -11.68 -15.88
CA ARG A 361 -3.51 -10.98 -15.25
C ARG A 361 -3.41 -9.50 -15.55
N CYS A 362 -4.35 -9.01 -16.34
CA CYS A 362 -4.32 -7.63 -16.82
C CYS A 362 -4.80 -6.66 -15.74
N LEU A 363 -4.18 -5.49 -15.73
CA LEU A 363 -4.57 -4.32 -14.93
C LEU A 363 -5.14 -3.26 -15.88
N ALA A 364 -6.23 -2.61 -15.50
CA ALA A 364 -6.82 -1.56 -16.33
C ALA A 364 -5.90 -0.35 -16.39
N ASP A 365 -5.80 0.30 -17.56
CA ASP A 365 -5.10 1.56 -17.71
C ASP A 365 -5.76 2.61 -16.82
N SER A 366 -4.96 3.50 -16.22
CA SER A 366 -5.51 4.68 -15.57
C SER A 366 -6.27 5.52 -16.59
N GLU A 367 -7.49 5.95 -16.27
CA GLU A 367 -8.29 6.77 -17.18
C GLU A 367 -7.55 8.08 -17.48
N LYS A 368 -6.95 8.18 -18.67
CA LYS A 368 -6.61 9.47 -19.26
C LYS A 368 -7.94 10.12 -19.64
N LYS A 369 -8.48 11.00 -18.81
CA LYS A 369 -9.61 11.86 -19.18
C LYS A 369 -9.23 12.60 -20.46
N GLY A 370 -9.83 12.18 -21.58
CA GLY A 370 -9.60 12.75 -22.90
C GLY A 370 -10.03 14.21 -22.91
N ASN A 371 -9.13 15.09 -23.32
CA ASN A 371 -9.48 16.45 -23.71
C ASN A 371 -10.25 16.33 -25.03
N ASN A 372 -11.57 16.58 -24.99
CA ASN A 372 -12.33 17.00 -26.16
C ASN A 372 -12.56 18.50 -26.07
#